data_AF-A0A0P7U9J9-F1
#
_entry.id   AF-A0A0P7U9J9-F1
#
_cell.length_a   1.000
_cell.length_b   1.000
_cell.length_c   1.000
_cell.angle_alpha   90.00
_cell.angle_beta   90.00
_cell.angle_gamma   90.00
#
_symmetry.space_group_name_H-M   'P 1'
#
loop_
_entity.id
_entity.type
_entity.pdbx_description
1 polymer ?
#
loop_
_entity_poly.entity_id
_entity_poly.type
_entity_poly.pdbx_seq_one_letter_code
_entity_poly.pdbx_strand_id
1 'polypeptide(L)'
;RKLSKQMNERLEMLECEIRNEIRQGFVDMQTETSALIENVGTIPFLDYKHFASRIFFPDVRKIVGFLLSRRNARSTDVKHKKQLDGSCMALAHLLRNKVFITSFVHTLEEQKNFTIKDKCTVASLLTIALHADLPYLTELMEDLLRALMEQSSNAQPKLMLRRTESIVEKLLTNWMSVCLYGFLRETVGQPLYLLVCALSQQINRGPVDRVTGKALYTLNEDWLLWQAQEFNAVTLKVSFSVASGEESESLDVVVLDCDTVDQVKEKILEAFKSKFGFPYSKPLGEIDVEYVKEGGSQTLYEVDRSSEVLGEVTLLNTVKHFQVPDGASIKVISKKAHSTLSPQVSLKDDQNFSTKYFHLIDPDIDNNKEQNPERKKLKLKEIYLTKLLSTKVAVHSFVENLFRTIWGTTNGRVSPAIKHFFDFLDSQAESKKITDPDVLHIWKTNSLPLRFWVNILKNPQFVFDMEKTPHLDGCLSVIAQAFMDSFSLVEQQLGKHAPTNKLLYAKDIPQYKKEVKAYYQLVRELQGLTNLEFNDFLHQEAKKHGNEFNESAALREIYKYLERYFNQLQEKLEQNSASGELQQQVQNVRQQFENLKSCSWE
;
A
#
# COMPACT_ATOMS: atom_id res chain seq x y z
N ARG A 1 15.69 -12.37 -56.20
CA ARG A 1 16.98 -11.63 -56.14
C ARG A 1 16.83 -10.26 -55.47
N LYS A 2 16.09 -9.29 -56.03
CA LYS A 2 15.88 -7.96 -55.39
C LYS A 2 15.16 -8.02 -54.03
N LEU A 3 14.08 -8.80 -53.94
CA LEU A 3 13.37 -9.08 -52.68
C LEU A 3 14.26 -9.77 -51.63
N SER A 4 15.07 -10.74 -52.05
CA SER A 4 16.02 -11.43 -51.16
C SER A 4 17.10 -10.48 -50.62
N LYS A 5 17.58 -9.54 -51.44
CA LYS A 5 18.54 -8.52 -51.00
C LYS A 5 17.91 -7.56 -49.98
N GLN A 6 16.71 -7.06 -50.25
CA GLN A 6 15.95 -6.22 -49.31
C GLN A 6 15.62 -6.95 -48.00
N MET A 7 15.35 -8.26 -48.07
CA MET A 7 15.10 -9.08 -46.89
C MET A 7 16.38 -9.24 -46.06
N ASN A 8 17.53 -9.50 -46.68
CA ASN A 8 18.81 -9.59 -45.97
C ASN A 8 19.22 -8.27 -45.33
N GLU A 9 19.08 -7.14 -46.05
CA GLU A 9 19.35 -5.80 -45.50
C GLU A 9 18.46 -5.50 -44.28
N ARG A 10 17.18 -5.89 -44.33
CA ARG A 10 16.26 -5.78 -43.18
C ARG A 10 16.66 -6.69 -42.00
N LEU A 11 17.12 -7.91 -42.28
CA LEU A 11 17.60 -8.82 -41.25
C LEU A 11 18.89 -8.33 -40.58
N GLU A 12 19.82 -7.77 -41.35
CA GLU A 12 21.07 -7.19 -40.83
C GLU A 12 20.80 -5.96 -39.95
N MET A 13 19.88 -5.08 -40.37
CA MET A 13 19.45 -3.96 -39.54
C MET A 13 18.80 -4.44 -38.23
N LEU A 14 17.89 -5.41 -38.31
CA LEU A 14 17.23 -5.97 -37.13
C LEU A 14 18.23 -6.65 -36.17
N GLU A 15 19.20 -7.39 -36.71
CA GLU A 15 20.26 -8.01 -35.90
C GLU A 15 21.12 -6.93 -35.19
N CYS A 16 21.47 -5.86 -35.90
CA CYS A 16 22.23 -4.74 -35.34
C CYS A 16 21.44 -4.04 -34.21
N GLU A 17 20.15 -3.77 -34.41
CA GLU A 17 19.27 -3.19 -33.39
C GLU A 17 19.22 -4.07 -32.13
N ILE A 18 18.94 -5.37 -32.28
CA ILE A 18 18.88 -6.32 -31.16
C ILE A 18 20.23 -6.37 -30.43
N ARG A 19 21.35 -6.41 -31.16
CA ARG A 19 22.70 -6.44 -30.56
C ARG A 19 22.98 -5.17 -29.76
N ASN A 20 22.58 -4.00 -30.27
CA ASN A 20 22.75 -2.73 -29.59
C ASN A 20 21.88 -2.64 -28.34
N GLU A 21 20.61 -3.09 -28.40
CA GLU A 21 19.72 -3.13 -27.23
C GLU A 21 20.28 -4.04 -26.12
N ILE A 22 20.74 -5.25 -26.47
CA ILE A 22 21.36 -6.18 -25.51
C ILE A 22 22.62 -5.55 -24.91
N ARG A 23 23.47 -4.94 -25.75
CA ARG A 23 24.71 -4.29 -25.30
C ARG A 23 24.41 -3.11 -24.38
N GLN A 24 23.43 -2.27 -24.71
CA GLN A 24 23.04 -1.14 -23.89
C GLN A 24 22.47 -1.60 -22.55
N GLY A 25 21.57 -2.59 -22.55
CA GLY A 25 21.05 -3.19 -21.32
C GLY A 25 22.15 -3.77 -20.41
N PHE A 26 23.19 -4.36 -21.00
CA PHE A 26 24.37 -4.83 -20.26
C PHE A 26 25.20 -3.66 -19.70
N VAL A 27 25.45 -2.62 -20.49
CA VAL A 27 26.17 -1.43 -20.03
C VAL A 27 25.43 -0.78 -18.88
N ASP A 28 24.14 -0.50 -19.04
CA ASP A 28 23.30 0.12 -18.01
C ASP A 28 23.38 -0.66 -16.70
N MET A 29 23.25 -1.99 -16.76
CA MET A 29 23.36 -2.85 -15.57
C MET A 29 24.73 -2.76 -14.88
N GLN A 30 25.82 -2.56 -15.62
CA GLN A 30 27.18 -2.45 -15.06
C GLN A 30 27.51 -1.04 -14.57
N THR A 31 26.88 -0.02 -15.16
CA THR A 31 27.17 1.40 -14.89
C THR A 31 26.09 2.08 -14.04
N GLU A 32 25.03 1.36 -13.65
CA GLU A 32 23.96 1.90 -12.79
C GLU A 32 24.55 2.35 -11.45
N THR A 33 24.75 3.65 -11.29
CA THR A 33 25.21 4.26 -10.05
C THR A 33 24.04 4.50 -9.10
N SER A 34 24.27 4.34 -7.79
CA SER A 34 23.31 4.64 -6.71
C SER A 34 23.15 6.16 -6.50
N ALA A 35 22.74 6.87 -7.55
CA ALA A 35 22.46 8.31 -7.52
C ALA A 35 21.01 8.60 -7.09
N LEU A 36 20.38 7.69 -6.35
CA LEU A 36 19.02 7.87 -5.81
C LEU A 36 19.13 8.72 -4.54
N ILE A 37 18.28 9.73 -4.41
CA ILE A 37 18.39 10.71 -3.32
C ILE A 37 17.93 10.07 -2.02
N GLU A 38 18.83 10.00 -1.02
CA GLU A 38 18.50 9.50 0.33
C GLU A 38 17.97 10.60 1.26
N ASN A 39 18.19 11.88 0.95
CA ASN A 39 17.79 12.99 1.81
C ASN A 39 16.35 13.43 1.51
N VAL A 40 15.39 12.74 2.11
CA VAL A 40 13.96 12.99 1.87
C VAL A 40 13.35 13.80 3.01
N GLY A 41 13.76 15.05 3.15
CA GLY A 41 13.16 16.09 4.03
C GLY A 41 12.38 15.58 5.26
N THR A 42 11.16 16.06 5.44
CA THR A 42 10.24 15.55 6.48
C THR A 42 9.40 14.42 5.91
N ILE A 43 9.45 13.25 6.54
CA ILE A 43 8.63 12.08 6.16
C ILE A 43 7.16 12.38 6.48
N PRO A 44 6.25 12.27 5.50
CA PRO A 44 4.84 12.63 5.67
C PRO A 44 4.06 11.50 6.35
N PHE A 45 4.40 11.17 7.60
CA PHE A 45 3.65 10.17 8.38
C PHE A 45 2.20 10.60 8.60
N LEU A 46 1.28 9.65 8.45
CA LEU A 46 -0.10 9.81 8.87
C LEU A 46 -0.19 9.77 10.40
N ASP A 47 -1.09 10.60 10.95
CA ASP A 47 -1.52 10.49 12.33
C ASP A 47 -2.02 9.06 12.62
N TYR A 48 -1.81 8.60 13.86
CA TYR A 48 -2.21 7.27 14.32
C TYR A 48 -3.66 6.92 13.96
N LYS A 49 -4.61 7.84 14.17
CA LYS A 49 -6.03 7.63 13.84
C LYS A 49 -6.27 7.28 12.37
N HIS A 50 -5.52 7.91 11.44
CA HIS A 50 -5.64 7.67 10.01
C HIS A 50 -4.96 6.36 9.62
N PHE A 51 -3.77 6.10 10.18
CA PHE A 51 -3.07 4.82 10.04
C PHE A 51 -3.95 3.64 10.46
N ALA A 52 -4.44 3.67 11.71
CA ALA A 52 -5.28 2.63 12.28
C ALA A 52 -6.58 2.46 11.48
N SER A 53 -7.23 3.57 11.10
CA SER A 53 -8.47 3.49 10.30
C SER A 53 -8.26 2.85 8.92
N ARG A 54 -7.13 3.15 8.24
CA ARG A 54 -6.80 2.55 6.94
C ARG A 54 -6.54 1.04 7.07
N ILE A 55 -6.02 0.57 8.20
CA ILE A 55 -5.82 -0.87 8.48
C ILE A 55 -7.10 -1.57 8.92
N PHE A 56 -7.87 -0.93 9.80
CA PHE A 56 -9.08 -1.50 10.37
C PHE A 56 -10.18 -1.60 9.31
N PHE A 57 -10.29 -0.61 8.41
CA PHE A 57 -11.35 -0.52 7.40
C PHE A 57 -10.80 -0.08 6.02
N PRO A 58 -9.98 -0.91 5.34
CA PRO A 58 -9.38 -0.55 4.05
C PRO A 58 -10.42 -0.26 2.95
N ASP A 59 -11.56 -0.96 2.97
CA ASP A 59 -12.58 -0.88 1.91
C ASP A 59 -13.82 -0.02 2.26
N VAL A 60 -13.89 0.56 3.46
CA VAL A 60 -15.13 1.17 3.98
C VAL A 60 -14.97 2.64 4.36
N ARG A 61 -14.75 3.49 3.35
CA ARG A 61 -14.61 4.95 3.52
C ARG A 61 -15.77 5.61 4.29
N LYS A 62 -16.99 5.09 4.16
CA LYS A 62 -18.19 5.62 4.84
C LYS A 62 -18.16 5.43 6.37
N ILE A 63 -17.70 4.26 6.85
CA ILE A 63 -17.62 3.96 8.29
C ILE A 63 -16.48 4.77 8.92
N VAL A 64 -15.35 4.89 8.23
CA VAL A 64 -14.17 5.65 8.70
C VAL A 64 -14.51 7.11 8.98
N GLY A 65 -15.26 7.78 8.11
CA GLY A 65 -15.68 9.17 8.33
C GLY A 65 -16.53 9.38 9.58
N PHE A 66 -17.35 8.39 9.95
CA PHE A 66 -18.18 8.43 11.17
C PHE A 66 -17.38 8.10 12.43
N LEU A 67 -16.48 7.11 12.37
CA LEU A 67 -15.64 6.71 13.50
C LEU A 67 -14.57 7.75 13.87
N LEU A 68 -14.06 8.49 12.86
CA LEU A 68 -13.11 9.58 13.05
C LEU A 68 -13.78 10.92 13.36
N SER A 69 -15.07 11.07 13.07
CA SER A 69 -15.82 12.28 13.42
C SER A 69 -16.04 12.35 14.92
N ARG A 70 -15.30 13.24 15.59
CA ARG A 70 -15.60 13.70 16.96
C ARG A 70 -17.00 14.33 17.08
N ARG A 71 -17.60 14.74 15.95
CA ARG A 71 -19.00 15.13 15.89
C ARG A 71 -19.85 13.86 15.83
N ASN A 72 -20.32 13.40 16.99
CA ASN A 72 -21.63 12.77 17.04
C ASN A 72 -22.57 13.70 16.27
N ALA A 73 -23.35 13.15 15.32
CA ALA A 73 -24.30 13.90 14.51
C ALA A 73 -24.94 15.01 15.36
N ARG A 74 -25.05 16.23 14.81
CA ARG A 74 -25.75 17.36 15.42
C ARG A 74 -27.21 16.98 15.66
N SER A 75 -27.47 16.15 16.68
CA SER A 75 -28.75 16.03 17.32
C SER A 75 -28.82 17.22 18.27
N THR A 76 -29.80 18.07 18.03
CA THR A 76 -30.15 19.23 18.86
C THR A 76 -30.78 18.79 20.19
N ASP A 77 -31.01 17.49 20.41
CA ASP A 77 -31.63 16.97 21.62
C ASP A 77 -30.61 16.34 22.60
N VAL A 78 -30.37 17.08 23.69
CA VAL A 78 -29.49 16.69 24.79
C VAL A 78 -30.00 15.43 25.51
N LYS A 79 -31.32 15.17 25.53
CA LYS A 79 -31.90 13.99 26.18
C LYS A 79 -31.60 12.72 25.39
N HIS A 80 -31.87 12.73 24.08
CA HIS A 80 -31.54 11.61 23.20
C HIS A 80 -30.04 11.27 23.24
N LYS A 81 -29.17 12.28 23.29
CA LYS A 81 -27.72 12.06 23.42
C LYS A 81 -27.35 11.35 24.74
N LYS A 82 -27.88 11.81 25.88
CA LYS A 82 -27.60 11.18 27.19
C LYS A 82 -28.10 9.72 27.25
N GLN A 83 -29.27 9.44 26.68
CA GLN A 83 -29.83 8.08 26.64
C GLN A 83 -29.02 7.16 25.70
N LEU A 84 -28.57 7.69 24.56
CA LEU A 84 -27.68 6.98 23.63
C LEU A 84 -26.33 6.65 24.27
N ASP A 85 -25.73 7.62 24.97
CA ASP A 85 -24.48 7.43 25.69
C ASP A 85 -24.64 6.37 26.80
N GLY A 86 -25.76 6.41 27.55
CA GLY A 86 -26.09 5.39 28.56
C GLY A 86 -26.24 3.98 27.98
N SER A 87 -26.91 3.86 26.83
CA SER A 87 -27.07 2.56 26.14
C SER A 87 -25.74 2.02 25.62
N CYS A 88 -24.87 2.90 25.10
CA CYS A 88 -23.52 2.54 24.69
C CYS A 88 -22.67 2.09 25.89
N MET A 89 -22.75 2.77 27.03
CA MET A 89 -22.06 2.36 28.25
C MET A 89 -22.51 0.98 28.75
N ALA A 90 -23.81 0.69 28.68
CA ALA A 90 -24.34 -0.62 29.07
C ALA A 90 -23.80 -1.74 28.14
N LEU A 91 -23.74 -1.49 26.82
CA LEU A 91 -23.11 -2.43 25.88
C LEU A 91 -21.60 -2.56 26.12
N ALA A 92 -20.89 -1.48 26.41
CA ALA A 92 -19.46 -1.53 26.75
C ALA A 92 -19.20 -2.38 28.00
N HIS A 93 -20.09 -2.30 29.00
CA HIS A 93 -20.03 -3.15 30.18
C HIS A 93 -20.26 -4.63 29.85
N LEU A 94 -21.23 -4.94 28.98
CA LEU A 94 -21.44 -6.32 28.48
C LEU A 94 -20.20 -6.86 27.76
N LEU A 95 -19.55 -6.05 26.91
CA LEU A 95 -18.34 -6.45 26.19
C LEU A 95 -17.16 -6.79 27.10
N ARG A 96 -17.16 -6.29 28.36
CA ARG A 96 -16.16 -6.65 29.39
C ARG A 96 -16.47 -7.98 30.10
N ASN A 97 -17.64 -8.56 29.90
CA ASN A 97 -17.96 -9.88 30.42
C ASN A 97 -17.41 -10.95 29.46
N LYS A 98 -16.46 -11.75 29.95
CA LYS A 98 -15.79 -12.80 29.14
C LYS A 98 -16.76 -13.82 28.55
N VAL A 99 -17.75 -14.28 29.31
CA VAL A 99 -18.74 -15.26 28.85
C VAL A 99 -19.58 -14.68 27.72
N PHE A 100 -19.99 -13.41 27.86
CA PHE A 100 -20.74 -12.72 26.82
C PHE A 100 -19.93 -12.56 25.54
N ILE A 101 -18.74 -11.95 25.60
CA ILE A 101 -18.00 -11.58 24.39
C ILE A 101 -17.54 -12.81 23.60
N THR A 102 -17.12 -13.88 24.29
CA THR A 102 -16.75 -15.14 23.64
C THR A 102 -17.97 -15.81 22.99
N SER A 103 -19.10 -15.88 23.70
CA SER A 103 -20.36 -16.38 23.14
C SER A 103 -20.83 -15.55 21.95
N PHE A 104 -20.68 -14.23 22.02
CA PHE A 104 -21.03 -13.31 20.94
C PHE A 104 -20.18 -13.56 19.69
N VAL A 105 -18.86 -13.61 19.82
CA VAL A 105 -17.94 -13.86 18.69
C VAL A 105 -18.24 -15.23 18.05
N HIS A 106 -18.36 -16.29 18.85
CA HIS A 106 -18.65 -17.63 18.32
C HIS A 106 -20.03 -17.70 17.67
N THR A 107 -21.05 -17.07 18.25
CA THR A 107 -22.40 -17.00 17.67
C THR A 107 -22.35 -16.41 16.26
N LEU A 108 -21.62 -15.31 16.06
CA LEU A 108 -21.50 -14.65 14.76
C LEU A 108 -20.77 -15.52 13.73
N GLU A 109 -19.68 -16.18 14.13
CA GLU A 109 -18.88 -17.02 13.22
C GLU A 109 -19.61 -18.29 12.76
N GLU A 110 -20.53 -18.81 13.58
CA GLU A 110 -21.34 -20.00 13.27
C GLU A 110 -22.44 -19.73 12.23
N GLN A 111 -22.73 -18.46 11.93
CA GLN A 111 -23.77 -18.10 10.97
C GLN A 111 -23.30 -18.28 9.52
N LYS A 112 -24.03 -19.08 8.75
CA LYS A 112 -23.73 -19.34 7.31
C LYS A 112 -23.68 -18.07 6.45
N ASN A 113 -24.46 -17.05 6.82
CA ASN A 113 -24.56 -15.80 6.06
C ASN A 113 -23.54 -14.73 6.52
N PHE A 114 -22.65 -15.06 7.46
CA PHE A 114 -21.68 -14.13 8.01
C PHE A 114 -20.38 -14.16 7.21
N THR A 115 -20.15 -13.09 6.44
CA THR A 115 -19.08 -13.05 5.44
C THR A 115 -17.72 -12.72 6.06
N ILE A 116 -16.63 -12.95 5.30
CA ILE A 116 -15.27 -12.52 5.71
C ILE A 116 -15.22 -11.01 5.98
N LYS A 117 -15.98 -10.22 5.21
CA LYS A 117 -16.09 -8.76 5.39
C LYS A 117 -16.76 -8.42 6.73
N ASP A 118 -17.81 -9.14 7.12
CA ASP A 118 -18.48 -8.96 8.41
C ASP A 118 -17.55 -9.33 9.57
N LYS A 119 -16.83 -10.46 9.45
CA LYS A 119 -15.80 -10.88 10.41
C LYS A 119 -14.74 -9.79 10.61
N CYS A 120 -14.24 -9.23 9.50
CA CYS A 120 -13.25 -8.16 9.57
C CYS A 120 -13.81 -6.88 10.18
N THR A 121 -15.06 -6.54 9.87
CA THR A 121 -15.74 -5.36 10.40
C THR A 121 -15.94 -5.48 11.90
N VAL A 122 -16.44 -6.61 12.39
CA VAL A 122 -16.65 -6.85 13.83
C VAL A 122 -15.32 -6.83 14.59
N ALA A 123 -14.28 -7.50 14.08
CA ALA A 123 -12.95 -7.46 14.70
C ALA A 123 -12.42 -6.02 14.85
N SER A 124 -12.55 -5.21 13.81
CA SER A 124 -12.15 -3.80 13.83
C SER A 124 -12.99 -2.93 14.75
N LEU A 125 -14.30 -3.16 14.83
CA LEU A 125 -15.18 -2.47 15.77
C LEU A 125 -14.85 -2.85 17.22
N LEU A 126 -14.61 -4.13 17.51
CA LEU A 126 -14.18 -4.60 18.83
C LEU A 126 -12.83 -4.00 19.23
N THR A 127 -11.88 -3.91 18.29
CA THR A 127 -10.59 -3.25 18.54
C THR A 127 -10.78 -1.81 18.97
N ILE A 128 -11.68 -1.06 18.32
CA ILE A 128 -11.98 0.33 18.69
C ILE A 128 -12.71 0.41 20.03
N ALA A 129 -13.73 -0.41 20.25
CA ALA A 129 -14.52 -0.40 21.47
C ALA A 129 -13.70 -0.78 22.72
N LEU A 130 -12.64 -1.58 22.55
CA LEU A 130 -11.73 -2.00 23.61
C LEU A 130 -10.36 -1.31 23.52
N HIS A 131 -10.23 -0.25 22.72
CA HIS A 131 -8.93 0.39 22.46
C HIS A 131 -8.31 1.01 23.71
N ALA A 132 -9.14 1.56 24.60
CA ALA A 132 -8.72 2.13 25.89
C ALA A 132 -8.26 1.06 26.91
N ASP A 133 -8.58 -0.22 26.67
CA ASP A 133 -8.31 -1.34 27.58
C ASP A 133 -7.59 -2.47 26.82
N LEU A 134 -6.39 -2.15 26.32
CA LEU A 134 -5.56 -3.09 25.58
C LEU A 134 -5.19 -4.36 26.37
N PRO A 135 -4.99 -4.35 27.70
CA PRO A 135 -4.81 -5.59 28.47
C PRO A 135 -6.00 -6.55 28.31
N TYR A 136 -7.23 -6.06 28.48
CA TYR A 136 -8.42 -6.90 28.29
C TYR A 136 -8.57 -7.37 26.83
N LEU A 137 -8.33 -6.48 25.86
CA LEU A 137 -8.36 -6.86 24.44
C LEU A 137 -7.34 -7.96 24.11
N THR A 138 -6.15 -7.89 24.72
CA THR A 138 -5.08 -8.89 24.53
C THR A 138 -5.48 -10.24 25.10
N GLU A 139 -6.00 -10.26 26.32
CA GLU A 139 -6.50 -11.48 26.96
C GLU A 139 -7.64 -12.12 26.14
N LEU A 140 -8.60 -11.32 25.70
CA LEU A 140 -9.67 -11.78 24.81
C LEU A 140 -9.12 -12.39 23.52
N MET A 141 -8.17 -11.72 22.88
CA MET A 141 -7.55 -12.20 21.64
C MET A 141 -6.85 -13.54 21.87
N GLU A 142 -6.11 -13.70 22.97
CA GLU A 142 -5.42 -14.95 23.32
C GLU A 142 -6.38 -16.09 23.59
N ASP A 143 -7.47 -15.83 24.32
CA ASP A 143 -8.51 -16.83 24.59
C ASP A 143 -9.21 -17.28 23.29
N LEU A 144 -9.56 -16.34 22.41
CA LEU A 144 -10.13 -16.65 21.10
C LEU A 144 -9.14 -17.37 20.17
N LEU A 145 -7.85 -17.03 20.23
CA LEU A 145 -6.81 -17.73 19.48
C LEU A 145 -6.68 -19.16 19.98
N ARG A 146 -6.65 -19.38 21.29
CA ARG A 146 -6.59 -20.73 21.90
C ARG A 146 -7.78 -21.58 21.45
N ALA A 147 -8.99 -21.01 21.49
CA ALA A 147 -10.20 -21.66 20.97
C ALA A 147 -10.07 -22.01 19.48
N LEU A 148 -9.58 -21.08 18.65
CA LEU A 148 -9.30 -21.34 17.23
C LEU A 148 -8.32 -22.50 17.06
N MET A 149 -7.27 -22.59 17.89
CA MET A 149 -6.29 -23.67 17.83
C MET A 149 -6.86 -25.04 18.20
N GLU A 150 -7.97 -25.10 18.94
CA GLU A 150 -8.64 -26.34 19.36
C GLU A 150 -9.70 -26.82 18.37
N GLN A 151 -10.10 -25.98 17.41
CA GLN A 151 -11.09 -26.33 16.41
C GLN A 151 -10.59 -27.46 15.48
N SER A 152 -11.49 -28.40 15.17
CA SER A 152 -11.21 -29.55 14.29
C SER A 152 -10.86 -29.15 12.84
N SER A 153 -11.32 -27.98 12.39
CA SER A 153 -10.95 -27.37 11.10
C SER A 153 -9.45 -27.08 10.99
N ASN A 154 -8.75 -26.92 12.13
CA ASN A 154 -7.31 -26.66 12.21
C ASN A 154 -6.50 -27.92 12.50
N ALA A 155 -7.01 -29.10 12.10
CA ALA A 155 -6.33 -30.39 12.28
C ALA A 155 -4.92 -30.45 11.67
N GLN A 156 -4.58 -29.59 10.71
CA GLN A 156 -3.22 -29.42 10.20
C GLN A 156 -2.60 -28.15 10.80
N PRO A 157 -1.72 -28.26 11.83
CA PRO A 157 -1.14 -27.10 12.52
C PRO A 157 -0.40 -26.14 11.57
N LYS A 158 0.25 -26.65 10.52
CA LYS A 158 0.97 -25.87 9.51
C LYS A 158 0.07 -24.99 8.62
N LEU A 159 -1.26 -25.12 8.69
CA LEU A 159 -2.20 -24.26 7.96
C LEU A 159 -2.81 -23.15 8.81
N MET A 160 -2.58 -23.17 10.13
CA MET A 160 -3.15 -22.19 11.05
C MET A 160 -2.67 -20.77 10.71
N LEU A 161 -3.58 -19.80 10.84
CA LEU A 161 -3.34 -18.38 10.57
C LEU A 161 -2.91 -18.07 9.12
N ARG A 162 -3.01 -19.00 8.18
CA ARG A 162 -2.58 -18.78 6.79
C ARG A 162 -3.50 -17.82 6.01
N ARG A 163 -4.78 -17.80 6.35
CA ARG A 163 -5.83 -16.98 5.70
C ARG A 163 -6.63 -16.26 6.77
N THR A 164 -7.39 -15.23 6.43
CA THR A 164 -8.29 -14.57 7.39
C THR A 164 -9.68 -15.18 7.24
N GLU A 165 -9.99 -16.15 8.11
CA GLU A 165 -11.23 -16.91 8.07
C GLU A 165 -12.05 -16.73 9.37
N SER A 166 -11.48 -16.11 10.39
CA SER A 166 -12.09 -15.81 11.70
C SER A 166 -11.96 -14.33 12.09
N ILE A 167 -12.79 -13.90 13.04
CA ILE A 167 -12.76 -12.60 13.69
C ILE A 167 -11.41 -12.42 14.40
N VAL A 168 -10.93 -13.45 15.12
CA VAL A 168 -9.69 -13.36 15.90
C VAL A 168 -8.45 -13.14 15.03
N GLU A 169 -8.41 -13.69 13.81
CA GLU A 169 -7.32 -13.46 12.86
C GLU A 169 -7.22 -12.01 12.39
N LYS A 170 -8.36 -11.34 12.19
CA LYS A 170 -8.39 -9.90 11.94
C LYS A 170 -8.07 -9.13 13.22
N LEU A 171 -8.56 -9.56 14.37
CA LEU A 171 -8.29 -8.94 15.67
C LEU A 171 -6.79 -8.92 15.95
N LEU A 172 -6.09 -10.02 15.68
CA LEU A 172 -4.63 -10.14 15.76
C LEU A 172 -3.92 -9.14 14.84
N THR A 173 -4.39 -9.00 13.60
CA THR A 173 -3.83 -8.02 12.64
C THR A 173 -3.97 -6.59 13.18
N ASN A 174 -5.13 -6.27 13.76
CA ASN A 174 -5.41 -4.97 14.34
C ASN A 174 -4.54 -4.73 15.58
N TRP A 175 -4.46 -5.71 16.48
CA TRP A 175 -3.64 -5.67 17.69
C TRP A 175 -2.15 -5.46 17.38
N MET A 176 -1.61 -6.18 16.39
CA MET A 176 -0.24 -5.98 15.91
C MET A 176 -0.05 -4.54 15.41
N SER A 177 -1.05 -3.99 14.73
CA SER A 177 -0.97 -2.63 14.20
C SER A 177 -0.97 -1.57 15.30
N VAL A 178 -1.75 -1.77 16.38
CA VAL A 178 -1.73 -0.90 17.56
C VAL A 178 -0.36 -0.97 18.22
N CYS A 179 0.10 -2.18 18.57
CA CYS A 179 1.29 -2.36 19.40
C CYS A 179 2.62 -2.09 18.65
N LEU A 180 2.62 -2.18 17.31
CA LEU A 180 3.81 -1.96 16.49
C LEU A 180 3.84 -0.59 15.81
N TYR A 181 2.84 0.27 16.01
CA TYR A 181 2.84 1.60 15.38
C TYR A 181 4.04 2.45 15.82
N GLY A 182 4.41 2.41 17.11
CA GLY A 182 5.61 3.10 17.61
C GLY A 182 6.87 2.62 16.91
N PHE A 183 7.09 1.30 16.87
CA PHE A 183 8.22 0.69 16.17
C PHE A 183 8.23 1.01 14.67
N LEU A 184 7.06 0.96 14.02
CA LEU A 184 6.90 1.34 12.63
C LEU A 184 7.30 2.80 12.40
N ARG A 185 6.82 3.72 13.23
CA ARG A 185 7.07 5.16 13.04
C ARG A 185 8.52 5.54 13.36
N GLU A 186 9.10 4.95 14.39
CA GLU A 186 10.43 5.34 14.91
C GLU A 186 11.58 4.61 14.20
N THR A 187 11.33 3.41 13.67
CA THR A 187 12.40 2.53 13.16
C THR A 187 12.20 2.16 11.69
N VAL A 188 11.05 1.58 11.34
CA VAL A 188 10.84 1.00 10.00
C VAL A 188 10.38 2.03 8.96
N GLY A 189 9.75 3.11 9.40
CA GLY A 189 9.06 4.06 8.56
C GLY A 189 9.99 4.83 7.64
N GLN A 190 11.17 5.23 8.12
CA GLN A 190 12.16 5.88 7.26
C GLN A 190 12.68 4.96 6.15
N PRO A 191 13.22 3.74 6.43
CA PRO A 191 13.62 2.81 5.37
C PRO A 191 12.49 2.49 4.37
N LEU A 192 11.24 2.35 4.85
CA LEU A 192 10.09 2.09 3.98
C LEU A 192 9.81 3.28 3.05
N TYR A 193 9.83 4.50 3.58
CA TYR A 193 9.60 5.70 2.78
C TYR A 193 10.71 5.92 1.75
N LEU A 194 11.98 5.72 2.15
CA LEU A 194 13.12 5.81 1.25
C LEU A 194 13.03 4.78 0.12
N LEU A 195 12.63 3.53 0.41
CA LEU A 195 12.39 2.52 -0.62
C LEU A 195 11.32 2.97 -1.64
N VAL A 196 10.21 3.52 -1.14
CA VAL A 196 9.13 4.02 -1.99
C VAL A 196 9.59 5.18 -2.88
N CYS A 197 10.34 6.13 -2.30
CA CYS A 197 10.93 7.24 -3.06
C CYS A 197 11.93 6.74 -4.10
N ALA A 198 12.83 5.81 -3.73
CA ALA A 198 13.81 5.20 -4.61
C ALA A 198 13.13 4.48 -5.79
N LEU A 199 12.05 3.74 -5.55
CA LEU A 199 11.26 3.10 -6.61
C LEU A 199 10.64 4.12 -7.55
N SER A 200 9.96 5.14 -7.03
CA SER A 200 9.33 6.17 -7.86
C SER A 200 10.36 6.92 -8.69
N GLN A 201 11.50 7.32 -8.10
CA GLN A 201 12.61 7.96 -8.80
C GLN A 201 13.17 7.05 -9.90
N GLN A 202 13.42 5.76 -9.60
CA GLN A 202 13.97 4.82 -10.58
C GLN A 202 13.01 4.57 -11.74
N ILE A 203 11.71 4.49 -11.48
CA ILE A 203 10.68 4.36 -12.53
C ILE A 203 10.71 5.61 -13.43
N ASN A 204 10.73 6.81 -12.83
CA ASN A 204 10.65 8.08 -13.55
C ASN A 204 11.94 8.48 -14.30
N ARG A 205 13.05 7.78 -14.07
CA ARG A 205 14.30 7.94 -14.84
C ARG A 205 14.20 7.47 -16.29
N GLY A 206 13.26 6.57 -16.58
CA GLY A 206 13.05 6.02 -17.92
C GLY A 206 11.70 6.40 -18.51
N PRO A 207 11.45 6.03 -19.77
CA PRO A 207 10.16 6.25 -20.41
C PRO A 207 9.03 5.55 -19.66
N VAL A 208 7.93 6.27 -19.44
CA VAL A 208 6.67 5.76 -18.87
C VAL A 208 5.54 6.07 -19.85
N ASP A 209 4.81 5.05 -20.26
CA ASP A 209 3.63 5.20 -21.09
C ASP A 209 2.48 5.81 -20.27
N ARG A 210 1.92 6.94 -20.72
CA ARG A 210 0.97 7.71 -19.90
C ARG A 210 -0.41 7.06 -19.81
N VAL A 211 -0.73 6.19 -20.77
CA VAL A 211 -2.05 5.55 -20.91
C VAL A 211 -2.11 4.24 -20.13
N THR A 212 -1.12 3.37 -20.33
CA THR A 212 -1.04 2.06 -19.67
C THR A 212 -0.31 2.10 -18.33
N GLY A 213 0.53 3.12 -18.10
CA GLY A 213 1.39 3.22 -16.92
C GLY A 213 2.60 2.27 -16.94
N LYS A 214 2.86 1.58 -18.06
CA LYS A 214 4.05 0.72 -18.21
C LYS A 214 5.31 1.56 -18.31
N ALA A 215 6.39 1.09 -17.70
CA ALA A 215 7.66 1.81 -17.67
C ALA A 215 8.83 0.92 -18.08
N LEU A 216 9.90 1.54 -18.59
CA LEU A 216 11.13 0.82 -18.94
C LEU A 216 11.82 0.24 -17.68
N TYR A 217 11.86 1.01 -16.60
CA TYR A 217 12.40 0.59 -15.31
C TYR A 217 11.27 0.17 -14.37
N THR A 218 11.30 -1.09 -13.94
CA THR A 218 10.27 -1.69 -13.11
C THR A 218 10.81 -2.96 -12.46
N LEU A 219 10.19 -3.41 -11.37
CA LEU A 219 10.47 -4.73 -10.79
C LEU A 219 9.48 -5.80 -11.26
N ASN A 220 8.43 -5.40 -11.96
CA ASN A 220 7.33 -6.26 -12.35
C ASN A 220 7.23 -6.38 -13.87
N GLU A 221 7.26 -7.62 -14.36
CA GLU A 221 7.27 -7.96 -15.78
C GLU A 221 5.99 -7.56 -16.52
N ASP A 222 4.84 -7.51 -15.85
CA ASP A 222 3.56 -7.09 -16.45
C ASP A 222 3.53 -5.59 -16.72
N TRP A 223 4.29 -4.83 -15.92
CA TRP A 223 4.44 -3.38 -16.02
C TRP A 223 5.61 -2.94 -16.89
N LEU A 224 6.34 -3.89 -17.50
CA LEU A 224 7.50 -3.61 -18.33
C LEU A 224 7.09 -3.01 -19.67
N LEU A 225 7.66 -1.86 -20.00
CA LEU A 225 7.57 -1.25 -21.32
C LEU A 225 8.60 -1.89 -22.25
N TRP A 226 8.23 -2.97 -22.92
CA TRP A 226 9.08 -3.68 -23.89
C TRP A 226 9.03 -3.08 -25.31
N GLN A 227 8.42 -1.91 -25.47
CA GLN A 227 8.32 -1.19 -26.74
C GLN A 227 8.98 0.19 -26.67
N ALA A 228 9.91 0.37 -25.72
CA ALA A 228 10.54 1.66 -25.50
C ALA A 228 11.17 2.16 -26.80
N GLN A 229 10.77 3.36 -27.21
CA GLN A 229 11.40 4.06 -28.31
C GLN A 229 12.76 4.61 -27.85
N GLU A 230 13.65 4.92 -28.78
CA GLU A 230 14.84 5.69 -28.45
C GLU A 230 14.44 7.01 -27.78
N PHE A 231 15.10 7.33 -26.67
CA PHE A 231 14.80 8.48 -25.85
C PHE A 231 16.09 9.18 -25.43
N ASN A 232 16.00 10.48 -25.19
CA ASN A 232 17.11 11.32 -24.76
C ASN A 232 16.71 12.13 -23.54
N ALA A 233 17.65 12.30 -22.60
CA ALA A 233 17.47 13.22 -21.49
C ALA A 233 17.61 14.67 -21.97
N VAL A 234 16.71 15.53 -21.50
CA VAL A 234 16.65 16.96 -21.80
C VAL A 234 16.60 17.72 -20.48
N THR A 235 17.55 18.63 -20.26
CA THR A 235 17.60 19.48 -19.07
C THR A 235 16.86 20.78 -19.34
N LEU A 236 15.79 21.05 -18.61
CA LEU A 236 14.98 22.26 -18.73
C LEU A 236 15.36 23.27 -17.65
N LYS A 237 15.48 24.54 -18.03
CA LYS A 237 15.66 25.67 -17.09
C LYS A 237 14.30 26.25 -16.75
N VAL A 238 13.77 25.88 -15.59
CA VAL A 238 12.39 26.15 -15.21
C VAL A 238 12.31 27.36 -14.29
N SER A 239 11.49 28.34 -14.65
CA SER A 239 11.18 29.52 -13.83
C SER A 239 9.71 29.52 -13.43
N PHE A 240 9.42 29.97 -12.21
CA PHE A 240 8.06 30.04 -11.67
C PHE A 240 7.59 31.49 -11.66
N SER A 241 6.42 31.75 -12.27
CA SER A 241 5.83 33.10 -12.25
C SER A 241 5.35 33.45 -10.83
N VAL A 242 5.95 34.47 -10.21
CA VAL A 242 5.48 35.03 -8.93
C VAL A 242 4.51 36.19 -9.21
N ALA A 243 3.46 36.33 -8.41
CA ALA A 243 2.45 37.39 -8.55
C ALA A 243 3.01 38.83 -8.49
N SER A 244 4.26 39.00 -8.04
CA SER A 244 4.98 40.27 -7.97
C SER A 244 5.73 40.67 -9.25
N GLY A 245 5.75 39.82 -10.29
CA GLY A 245 6.46 40.12 -11.55
C GLY A 245 7.99 39.95 -11.51
N GLU A 246 8.55 39.53 -10.37
CA GLU A 246 9.96 39.14 -10.25
C GLU A 246 10.16 37.70 -10.75
N GLU A 247 11.16 37.49 -11.61
CA GLU A 247 11.53 36.15 -12.07
C GLU A 247 12.25 35.40 -10.94
N SER A 248 11.72 34.24 -10.55
CA SER A 248 12.35 33.36 -9.58
C SER A 248 13.62 32.71 -10.13
N GLU A 249 14.52 32.31 -9.23
CA GLU A 249 15.73 31.55 -9.58
C GLU A 249 15.35 30.29 -10.39
N SER A 250 16.01 30.10 -11.54
CA SER A 250 15.75 28.96 -12.41
C SER A 250 16.12 27.63 -11.73
N LEU A 251 15.24 26.65 -11.86
CA LEU A 251 15.44 25.27 -11.42
C LEU A 251 15.76 24.39 -12.62
N ASP A 252 16.87 23.67 -12.56
CA ASP A 252 17.19 22.66 -13.57
C ASP A 252 16.38 21.39 -13.33
N VAL A 253 15.63 20.96 -14.35
CA VAL A 253 14.76 19.78 -14.30
C VAL A 253 15.08 18.87 -15.47
N VAL A 254 15.50 17.63 -15.18
CA VAL A 254 15.77 16.63 -16.21
C VAL A 254 14.47 15.91 -16.58
N VAL A 255 14.11 15.96 -17.86
CA VAL A 255 12.98 15.24 -18.47
C VAL A 255 13.48 14.36 -19.60
N LEU A 256 12.60 13.57 -20.21
CA LEU A 256 12.87 12.82 -21.42
C LEU A 256 12.18 13.47 -22.62
N ASP A 257 12.78 13.37 -23.79
CA ASP A 257 12.18 13.83 -25.05
C ASP A 257 10.83 13.14 -25.33
N CYS A 258 10.64 11.92 -24.84
CA CYS A 258 9.40 11.17 -24.90
C CYS A 258 8.43 11.43 -23.73
N ASP A 259 8.70 12.33 -22.79
CA ASP A 259 7.72 12.66 -21.75
C ASP A 259 6.56 13.47 -22.33
N THR A 260 5.33 13.17 -21.91
CA THR A 260 4.17 14.03 -22.22
C THR A 260 4.23 15.34 -21.45
N VAL A 261 3.49 16.35 -21.91
CA VAL A 261 3.36 17.65 -21.20
C VAL A 261 2.99 17.46 -19.73
N ASP A 262 2.10 16.51 -19.45
CA ASP A 262 1.63 16.23 -18.10
C ASP A 262 2.72 15.58 -17.22
N GLN A 263 3.53 14.68 -17.79
CA GLN A 263 4.71 14.11 -17.12
C GLN A 263 5.79 15.16 -16.85
N VAL A 264 5.98 16.12 -17.76
CA VAL A 264 6.87 17.26 -17.56
C VAL A 264 6.40 18.10 -16.38
N LYS A 265 5.10 18.41 -16.29
CA LYS A 265 4.51 19.11 -15.13
C LYS A 265 4.76 18.37 -13.82
N GLU A 266 4.57 17.04 -13.79
CA GLU A 266 4.88 16.21 -12.62
C GLU A 266 6.34 16.32 -12.19
N LYS A 267 7.29 16.15 -13.13
CA LYS A 267 8.74 16.23 -12.86
C LYS A 267 9.16 17.61 -12.36
N ILE A 268 8.57 18.68 -12.90
CA ILE A 268 8.82 20.05 -12.42
C ILE A 268 8.36 20.23 -10.97
N LEU A 269 7.15 19.77 -10.64
CA LEU A 269 6.61 19.88 -9.28
C LEU A 269 7.38 19.01 -8.28
N GLU A 270 7.83 17.82 -8.69
CA GLU A 270 8.69 16.95 -7.90
C GLU A 270 10.06 17.59 -7.63
N ALA A 271 10.69 18.15 -8.66
CA ALA A 271 11.96 18.86 -8.53
C ALA A 271 11.84 20.11 -7.63
N PHE A 272 10.73 20.85 -7.75
CA PHE A 272 10.43 21.97 -6.85
C PHE A 272 10.34 21.50 -5.40
N LYS A 273 9.54 20.46 -5.14
CA LYS A 273 9.40 19.90 -3.79
C LYS A 273 10.73 19.40 -3.24
N SER A 274 11.57 18.80 -4.08
CA SER A 274 12.89 18.31 -3.68
C SER A 274 13.87 19.45 -3.36
N LYS A 275 13.88 20.55 -4.13
CA LYS A 275 14.78 21.69 -3.90
C LYS A 275 14.34 22.53 -2.68
N PHE A 276 13.04 22.77 -2.54
CA PHE A 276 12.51 23.71 -1.54
C PHE A 276 11.94 23.05 -0.29
N GLY A 277 11.72 21.73 -0.29
CA GLY A 277 11.22 20.97 0.87
C GLY A 277 9.71 21.06 1.11
N PHE A 278 8.96 21.78 0.27
CA PHE A 278 7.50 21.89 0.33
C PHE A 278 6.88 21.86 -1.08
N PRO A 279 5.63 21.37 -1.24
CA PRO A 279 4.98 21.34 -2.54
C PRO A 279 4.70 22.75 -3.06
N TYR A 280 4.74 22.93 -4.39
CA TYR A 280 4.33 24.17 -5.02
C TYR A 280 2.87 24.50 -4.67
N SER A 281 2.54 25.78 -4.52
CA SER A 281 1.24 26.23 -4.01
C SER A 281 0.04 25.91 -4.91
N LYS A 282 0.29 25.54 -6.17
CA LYS A 282 -0.73 25.17 -7.15
C LYS A 282 -0.64 23.69 -7.49
N PRO A 283 -1.77 22.96 -7.49
CA PRO A 283 -1.80 21.58 -7.94
C PRO A 283 -1.56 21.49 -9.45
N LEU A 284 -1.18 20.30 -9.92
CA LEU A 284 -0.88 20.01 -11.32
C LEU A 284 -1.98 20.48 -12.30
N GLY A 285 -3.25 20.26 -11.97
CA GLY A 285 -4.37 20.68 -12.83
C GLY A 285 -4.55 22.21 -12.97
N GLU A 286 -3.95 23.01 -12.09
CA GLU A 286 -4.02 24.48 -12.10
C GLU A 286 -2.78 25.15 -12.75
N ILE A 287 -1.81 24.38 -13.22
CA ILE A 287 -0.61 24.91 -13.87
C ILE A 287 -0.55 24.57 -15.36
N ASP A 288 0.06 25.47 -16.13
CA ASP A 288 0.52 25.22 -17.49
C ASP A 288 2.01 25.54 -17.60
N VAL A 289 2.63 25.05 -18.67
CA VAL A 289 4.05 25.25 -18.97
C VAL A 289 4.19 25.93 -20.32
N GLU A 290 4.99 26.99 -20.38
CA GLU A 290 5.31 27.71 -21.61
C GLU A 290 6.77 27.52 -21.96
N TYR A 291 7.04 27.17 -23.21
CA TYR A 291 8.38 27.17 -23.78
C TYR A 291 8.70 28.55 -24.35
N VAL A 292 9.76 29.16 -23.83
CA VAL A 292 10.26 30.46 -24.29
C VAL A 292 11.20 30.27 -25.47
N LYS A 293 10.80 30.75 -26.65
CA LYS A 293 11.56 30.74 -27.91
C LYS A 293 12.12 32.14 -28.22
N GLU A 294 13.10 32.21 -29.11
CA GLU A 294 13.55 33.49 -29.66
C GLU A 294 12.37 34.16 -30.40
N GLY A 295 11.82 35.25 -29.82
CA GLY A 295 10.70 36.00 -30.39
C GLY A 295 9.31 35.71 -29.82
N GLY A 296 9.16 34.87 -28.78
CA GLY A 296 7.86 34.68 -28.09
C GLY A 296 7.83 33.50 -27.11
N SER A 297 6.69 33.27 -26.47
CA SER A 297 6.42 32.04 -25.69
C SER A 297 5.31 31.21 -26.32
N GLN A 298 5.42 29.89 -26.19
CA GLN A 298 4.41 28.93 -26.65
C GLN A 298 3.98 28.06 -25.47
N THR A 299 2.70 28.09 -25.11
CA THR A 299 2.11 27.15 -24.15
C THR A 299 2.11 25.74 -24.71
N LEU A 300 2.58 24.78 -23.92
CA LEU A 300 2.58 23.37 -24.30
C LEU A 300 1.26 22.73 -23.84
N TYR A 301 0.54 22.16 -24.79
CA TYR A 301 -0.75 21.50 -24.57
C TYR A 301 -0.60 19.99 -24.72
N GLU A 302 -1.35 19.23 -23.93
CA GLU A 302 -1.33 17.75 -23.97
C GLU A 302 -1.76 17.23 -25.35
N VAL A 303 -2.69 17.94 -26.00
CA VAL A 303 -3.13 17.72 -27.38
C VAL A 303 -3.48 19.08 -27.98
N ASP A 304 -3.08 19.33 -29.22
CA ASP A 304 -3.42 20.53 -29.96
C ASP A 304 -3.69 20.21 -31.45
N ARG A 305 -3.82 21.25 -32.28
CA ARG A 305 -4.11 21.09 -33.72
C ARG A 305 -2.99 20.41 -34.50
N SER A 306 -1.79 20.32 -33.94
CA SER A 306 -0.63 19.68 -34.55
C SER A 306 -0.44 18.22 -34.12
N SER A 307 -1.24 17.73 -33.15
CA SER A 307 -1.15 16.36 -32.65
C SER A 307 -1.42 15.32 -33.75
N GLU A 308 -0.61 14.25 -33.75
CA GLU A 308 -0.76 13.14 -34.69
C GLU A 308 -2.01 12.31 -34.36
N VAL A 309 -2.78 11.92 -35.39
CA VAL A 309 -3.98 11.10 -35.25
C VAL A 309 -3.79 9.81 -36.05
N LEU A 310 -3.91 8.67 -35.38
CA LEU A 310 -3.87 7.34 -35.99
C LEU A 310 -5.25 6.68 -35.88
N GLY A 311 -5.98 6.62 -36.99
CA GLY A 311 -7.35 6.11 -37.00
C GLY A 311 -8.27 6.99 -36.15
N GLU A 312 -8.78 6.43 -35.05
CA GLU A 312 -9.65 7.13 -34.09
C GLU A 312 -8.91 7.59 -32.82
N VAL A 313 -7.60 7.34 -32.72
CA VAL A 313 -6.80 7.59 -31.51
C VAL A 313 -5.80 8.71 -31.76
N THR A 314 -5.66 9.64 -30.81
CA THR A 314 -4.74 10.80 -30.90
C THR A 314 -3.49 10.57 -30.07
N LEU A 315 -2.32 10.86 -30.63
CA LEU A 315 -1.03 10.79 -29.92
C LEU A 315 -0.91 11.97 -28.94
N LEU A 316 -0.55 11.69 -27.70
CA LEU A 316 -0.24 12.75 -26.73
C LEU A 316 1.04 13.49 -27.12
N ASN A 317 1.00 14.81 -27.02
CA ASN A 317 2.16 15.65 -27.35
C ASN A 317 3.28 15.46 -26.32
N THR A 318 4.50 15.30 -26.82
CA THR A 318 5.72 15.10 -26.03
C THR A 318 6.69 16.28 -26.13
N VAL A 319 7.75 16.28 -25.32
CA VAL A 319 8.85 17.25 -25.43
C VAL A 319 9.45 17.25 -26.86
N LYS A 320 9.58 16.07 -27.46
CA LYS A 320 10.06 15.87 -28.84
C LYS A 320 9.11 16.47 -29.88
N HIS A 321 7.79 16.35 -29.67
CA HIS A 321 6.77 16.95 -30.55
C HIS A 321 6.97 18.46 -30.70
N PHE A 322 7.25 19.15 -29.59
CA PHE A 322 7.48 20.59 -29.56
C PHE A 322 8.91 21.02 -29.93
N GLN A 323 9.80 20.06 -30.21
CA GLN A 323 11.21 20.29 -30.55
C GLN A 323 11.93 21.14 -29.49
N VAL A 324 11.68 20.84 -28.21
CA VAL A 324 12.33 21.53 -27.09
C VAL A 324 13.79 21.05 -26.98
N PRO A 325 14.79 21.94 -27.12
CA PRO A 325 16.20 21.57 -27.03
C PRO A 325 16.67 21.43 -25.57
N ASP A 326 17.82 20.80 -25.39
CA ASP A 326 18.52 20.78 -24.10
C ASP A 326 18.90 22.21 -23.66
N GLY A 327 18.69 22.50 -22.36
CA GLY A 327 18.89 23.81 -21.77
C GLY A 327 17.75 24.82 -22.02
N ALA A 328 16.63 24.39 -22.60
CA ALA A 328 15.50 25.28 -22.92
C ALA A 328 14.87 25.92 -21.69
N SER A 329 14.47 27.19 -21.83
CA SER A 329 13.78 27.95 -20.79
C SER A 329 12.27 27.66 -20.78
N ILE A 330 11.78 27.15 -19.65
CA ILE A 330 10.35 26.85 -19.42
C ILE A 330 9.81 27.77 -18.32
N LYS A 331 8.62 28.35 -18.55
CA LYS A 331 7.88 29.14 -17.55
C LYS A 331 6.68 28.35 -17.04
N VAL A 332 6.57 28.21 -15.71
CA VAL A 332 5.37 27.65 -15.06
C VAL A 332 4.39 28.79 -14.80
N ILE A 333 3.19 28.68 -15.38
CA ILE A 333 2.13 29.69 -15.29
C ILE A 333 0.88 29.15 -14.59
N SER A 334 0.14 30.04 -13.94
CA SER A 334 -1.14 29.73 -13.28
C SER A 334 -2.32 29.88 -14.23
N LYS A 335 -3.15 28.84 -14.39
CA LYS A 335 -4.36 28.88 -15.22
C LYS A 335 -5.32 30.00 -14.85
N LYS A 336 -5.38 30.39 -13.56
CA LYS A 336 -6.27 31.46 -13.06
C LYS A 336 -5.79 32.87 -13.39
N ALA A 337 -4.48 33.08 -13.56
CA ALA A 337 -3.91 34.39 -13.87
C ALA A 337 -4.09 34.77 -15.36
N HIS A 338 -4.21 33.76 -16.24
CA HIS A 338 -4.37 33.93 -17.69
C HIS A 338 -5.66 33.26 -18.21
N SER A 339 -6.76 33.32 -17.43
CA SER A 339 -8.00 32.55 -17.65
C SER A 339 -8.69 32.74 -19.01
N THR A 340 -8.29 33.73 -19.80
CA THR A 340 -8.80 33.96 -21.17
C THR A 340 -8.06 33.15 -22.25
N LEU A 341 -6.96 32.44 -21.93
CA LEU A 341 -6.07 31.82 -22.93
C LEU A 341 -5.79 30.31 -22.75
N SER A 342 -6.26 29.65 -21.68
CA SER A 342 -6.01 28.21 -21.47
C SER A 342 -7.28 27.35 -21.65
N PRO A 343 -7.50 26.76 -22.84
CA PRO A 343 -8.73 26.03 -23.18
C PRO A 343 -8.75 24.55 -22.76
N GLN A 344 -7.62 23.97 -22.31
CA GLN A 344 -7.52 22.51 -22.09
C GLN A 344 -7.68 22.12 -20.61
N VAL A 345 -8.75 21.38 -20.33
CA VAL A 345 -8.93 20.61 -19.07
C VAL A 345 -8.05 19.37 -19.12
N SER A 346 -7.56 18.92 -17.96
CA SER A 346 -6.78 17.68 -17.80
C SER A 346 -7.41 16.53 -18.60
N LEU A 347 -6.68 15.96 -19.55
CA LEU A 347 -7.21 14.88 -20.40
C LEU A 347 -7.39 13.58 -19.62
N LYS A 348 -6.62 13.39 -18.54
CA LYS A 348 -6.73 12.23 -17.65
C LYS A 348 -8.09 12.08 -16.99
N ASP A 349 -8.85 13.17 -16.87
CA ASP A 349 -10.18 13.15 -16.25
C ASP A 349 -11.27 12.71 -17.26
N ASP A 350 -10.93 12.52 -18.55
CA ASP A 350 -11.83 11.96 -19.55
C ASP A 350 -12.04 10.45 -19.28
N GLN A 351 -13.29 10.03 -19.14
CA GLN A 351 -13.66 8.62 -18.92
C GLN A 351 -13.18 7.70 -20.05
N ASN A 352 -13.01 8.25 -21.26
CA ASN A 352 -12.55 7.54 -22.44
C ASN A 352 -11.07 7.85 -22.77
N PHE A 353 -10.27 8.32 -21.80
CA PHE A 353 -8.87 8.67 -22.01
C PHE A 353 -8.07 7.53 -22.65
N SER A 354 -8.22 6.30 -22.15
CA SER A 354 -7.46 5.15 -22.64
C SER A 354 -7.90 4.62 -24.00
N THR A 355 -9.06 5.05 -24.52
CA THR A 355 -9.54 4.65 -25.85
C THR A 355 -9.34 5.74 -26.90
N LYS A 356 -9.32 7.02 -26.49
CA LYS A 356 -9.13 8.17 -27.37
C LYS A 356 -7.66 8.57 -27.57
N TYR A 357 -6.79 8.25 -26.61
CA TYR A 357 -5.40 8.69 -26.64
C TYR A 357 -4.43 7.52 -26.52
N PHE A 358 -3.26 7.68 -27.12
CA PHE A 358 -2.12 6.77 -26.96
C PHE A 358 -0.82 7.56 -26.75
N HIS A 359 0.22 6.89 -26.25
CA HIS A 359 1.52 7.50 -25.99
C HIS A 359 2.66 6.70 -26.63
N LEU A 360 3.26 5.76 -25.89
CA LEU A 360 4.42 4.98 -26.36
C LEU A 360 4.01 3.62 -26.93
N ILE A 361 2.83 3.12 -26.55
CA ILE A 361 2.29 1.85 -27.02
C ILE A 361 1.25 2.13 -28.11
N ASP A 362 1.49 1.57 -29.30
CA ASP A 362 0.57 1.65 -30.45
C ASP A 362 -0.69 0.80 -30.17
N PRO A 363 -1.91 1.35 -30.32
CA PRO A 363 -3.16 0.64 -30.07
C PRO A 363 -3.45 -0.53 -31.04
N ASP A 364 -2.82 -0.58 -32.22
CA ASP A 364 -3.23 -1.46 -33.33
C ASP A 364 -2.36 -2.72 -33.54
N ILE A 365 -1.61 -3.16 -32.53
CA ILE A 365 -0.65 -4.27 -32.66
C ILE A 365 -1.32 -5.59 -33.12
N ASP A 366 -2.62 -5.80 -32.85
CA ASP A 366 -3.32 -7.03 -33.24
C ASP A 366 -4.10 -6.96 -34.56
N ASN A 367 -4.56 -5.78 -34.99
CA ASN A 367 -5.44 -5.64 -36.17
C ASN A 367 -4.69 -5.28 -37.47
N ASN A 368 -3.53 -4.62 -37.40
CA ASN A 368 -2.78 -4.15 -38.57
C ASN A 368 -1.62 -5.09 -38.99
N LYS A 369 -1.83 -6.40 -38.91
CA LYS A 369 -0.81 -7.41 -39.28
C LYS A 369 -0.41 -7.37 -40.78
N GLU A 370 -1.21 -6.74 -41.64
CA GLU A 370 -1.04 -6.81 -43.09
C GLU A 370 -0.55 -5.52 -43.78
N GLN A 371 -0.71 -4.32 -43.19
CA GLN A 371 -0.56 -3.06 -43.96
C GLN A 371 0.78 -2.31 -43.82
N ASN A 372 1.62 -2.57 -42.82
CA ASN A 372 2.90 -1.84 -42.66
C ASN A 372 4.10 -2.71 -42.23
N PRO A 373 4.91 -3.25 -43.16
CA PRO A 373 6.05 -4.10 -42.83
C PRO A 373 7.25 -3.36 -42.20
N GLU A 374 7.31 -2.02 -42.24
CA GLU A 374 8.36 -1.25 -41.55
C GLU A 374 8.11 -1.10 -40.04
N ARG A 375 6.86 -1.20 -39.59
CA ARG A 375 6.50 -1.24 -38.16
C ARG A 375 6.70 -2.63 -37.53
N LYS A 376 7.11 -3.64 -38.32
CA LYS A 376 7.47 -4.99 -37.86
C LYS A 376 8.87 -5.03 -37.22
N LYS A 377 9.16 -4.14 -36.26
CA LYS A 377 10.32 -4.39 -35.38
C LYS A 377 10.02 -5.65 -34.58
N LEU A 378 10.94 -6.62 -34.56
CA LEU A 378 10.80 -7.85 -33.80
C LEU A 378 10.87 -7.50 -32.30
N LYS A 379 9.74 -7.18 -31.67
CA LYS A 379 9.69 -6.74 -30.27
C LYS A 379 9.70 -7.97 -29.35
N LEU A 380 10.88 -8.40 -28.91
CA LEU A 380 11.05 -9.50 -27.96
C LEU A 380 11.05 -8.96 -26.53
N LYS A 381 10.05 -9.36 -25.73
CA LYS A 381 9.90 -8.96 -24.34
C LYS A 381 11.12 -9.36 -23.49
N GLU A 382 11.75 -10.48 -23.83
CA GLU A 382 12.86 -11.09 -23.12
C GLU A 382 14.13 -10.23 -23.12
N ILE A 383 14.36 -9.42 -24.15
CA ILE A 383 15.52 -8.51 -24.24
C ILE A 383 15.49 -7.49 -23.09
N TYR A 384 14.28 -7.04 -22.74
CA TYR A 384 14.04 -6.02 -21.73
C TYR A 384 14.04 -6.56 -20.29
N LEU A 385 14.14 -7.89 -20.08
CA LEU A 385 14.26 -8.45 -18.72
C LEU A 385 15.52 -7.98 -17.99
N THR A 386 16.56 -7.59 -18.73
CA THR A 386 17.76 -6.95 -18.16
C THR A 386 17.44 -5.64 -17.43
N LYS A 387 16.39 -4.92 -17.83
CA LYS A 387 15.93 -3.70 -17.16
C LYS A 387 15.31 -4.00 -15.80
N LEU A 388 14.62 -5.13 -15.63
CA LEU A 388 14.16 -5.59 -14.32
C LEU A 388 15.33 -5.80 -13.35
N LEU A 389 16.42 -6.37 -13.86
CA LEU A 389 17.64 -6.57 -13.09
C LEU A 389 18.33 -5.25 -12.76
N SER A 390 18.43 -4.31 -13.72
CA SER A 390 18.96 -2.95 -13.48
C SER A 390 18.17 -2.24 -12.37
N THR A 391 16.83 -2.26 -12.47
CA THR A 391 15.96 -1.68 -11.44
C THR A 391 16.14 -2.37 -10.10
N LYS A 392 16.24 -3.72 -10.06
CA LYS A 392 16.51 -4.47 -8.83
C LYS A 392 17.81 -4.02 -8.19
N VAL A 393 18.89 -3.92 -8.96
CA VAL A 393 20.21 -3.50 -8.48
C VAL A 393 20.15 -2.07 -7.91
N ALA A 394 19.53 -1.14 -8.63
CA ALA A 394 19.42 0.26 -8.23
C ALA A 394 18.74 0.46 -6.86
N VAL A 395 17.67 -0.30 -6.59
CA VAL A 395 16.89 -0.16 -5.35
C VAL A 395 17.27 -1.17 -4.26
N HIS A 396 18.24 -2.05 -4.52
CA HIS A 396 18.51 -3.21 -3.66
C HIS A 396 18.93 -2.82 -2.24
N SER A 397 19.77 -1.80 -2.09
CA SER A 397 20.23 -1.31 -0.78
C SER A 397 19.08 -0.87 0.11
N PHE A 398 18.07 -0.20 -0.45
CA PHE A 398 16.86 0.21 0.26
C PHE A 398 16.02 -1.00 0.71
N VAL A 399 15.92 -2.03 -0.15
CA VAL A 399 15.23 -3.28 0.18
C VAL A 399 15.95 -4.01 1.32
N GLU A 400 17.26 -4.19 1.22
CA GLU A 400 18.06 -4.82 2.28
C GLU A 400 17.95 -4.08 3.60
N ASN A 401 18.08 -2.74 3.56
CA ASN A 401 17.99 -1.90 4.75
C ASN A 401 16.61 -2.04 5.41
N LEU A 402 15.52 -1.97 4.63
CA LEU A 402 14.17 -2.18 5.13
C LEU A 402 14.01 -3.56 5.77
N PHE A 403 14.43 -4.62 5.07
CA PHE A 403 14.28 -6.00 5.53
C PHE A 403 15.05 -6.24 6.84
N ARG A 404 16.33 -5.86 6.87
CA ARG A 404 17.17 -5.97 8.08
C ARG A 404 16.68 -5.09 9.22
N THR A 405 16.00 -3.99 8.93
CA THR A 405 15.36 -3.15 9.96
C THR A 405 14.12 -3.85 10.56
N ILE A 406 13.33 -4.55 9.74
CA ILE A 406 12.11 -5.27 10.18
C ILE A 406 12.46 -6.46 11.08
N TRP A 407 13.44 -7.30 10.69
CA TRP A 407 13.90 -8.44 11.48
C TRP A 407 15.21 -8.15 12.25
N GLY A 408 15.48 -6.88 12.50
CA GLY A 408 16.62 -6.44 13.29
C GLY A 408 16.25 -6.20 14.75
N THR A 409 17.25 -5.83 15.54
CA THR A 409 17.06 -5.34 16.91
C THR A 409 17.52 -3.89 17.00
N THR A 410 16.64 -2.97 17.39
CA THR A 410 17.03 -1.60 17.72
C THR A 410 17.65 -1.58 19.11
N ASN A 411 18.91 -1.17 19.21
CA ASN A 411 19.66 -1.13 20.48
C ASN A 411 19.64 -2.46 21.26
N GLY A 412 19.61 -3.59 20.54
CA GLY A 412 19.54 -4.93 21.15
C GLY A 412 18.19 -5.29 21.77
N ARG A 413 17.11 -4.54 21.50
CA ARG A 413 15.76 -4.81 22.01
C ARG A 413 14.79 -5.15 20.89
N VAL A 414 13.90 -6.10 21.16
CA VAL A 414 12.76 -6.47 20.33
C VAL A 414 11.51 -5.81 20.91
N SER A 415 10.53 -5.47 20.07
CA SER A 415 9.26 -4.92 20.54
C SER A 415 8.60 -5.85 21.57
N PRO A 416 8.12 -5.34 22.73
CA PRO A 416 7.47 -6.16 23.75
C PRO A 416 6.32 -7.00 23.20
N ALA A 417 5.55 -6.46 22.25
CA ALA A 417 4.44 -7.17 21.61
C ALA A 417 4.89 -8.39 20.79
N ILE A 418 6.03 -8.29 20.09
CA ILE A 418 6.57 -9.43 19.33
C ILE A 418 7.04 -10.52 20.29
N LYS A 419 7.79 -10.14 21.33
CA LYS A 419 8.30 -11.08 22.32
C LYS A 419 7.15 -11.81 23.02
N HIS A 420 6.21 -11.06 23.58
CA HIS A 420 5.04 -11.60 24.27
C HIS A 420 4.24 -12.56 23.36
N PHE A 421 3.93 -12.13 22.14
CA PHE A 421 3.12 -12.94 21.24
C PHE A 421 3.86 -14.21 20.75
N PHE A 422 5.17 -14.14 20.53
CA PHE A 422 5.95 -15.33 20.17
C PHE A 422 6.09 -16.31 21.33
N ASP A 423 6.25 -15.82 22.56
CA ASP A 423 6.25 -16.66 23.77
C ASP A 423 4.87 -17.31 23.99
N PHE A 424 3.78 -16.60 23.69
CA PHE A 424 2.43 -17.16 23.67
C PHE A 424 2.33 -18.32 22.67
N LEU A 425 2.80 -18.16 21.43
CA LEU A 425 2.79 -19.23 20.42
C LEU A 425 3.64 -20.43 20.85
N ASP A 426 4.82 -20.19 21.42
CA ASP A 426 5.70 -21.23 21.94
C ASP A 426 5.01 -22.02 23.06
N SER A 427 4.33 -21.32 23.99
CA SER A 427 3.55 -21.93 25.07
C SER A 427 2.34 -22.73 24.56
N GLN A 428 1.66 -22.25 23.50
CA GLN A 428 0.56 -22.99 22.89
C GLN A 428 1.03 -24.26 22.20
N ALA A 429 2.19 -24.23 21.53
CA ALA A 429 2.78 -25.42 20.92
C ALA A 429 3.19 -26.46 21.98
N GLU A 430 3.77 -26.01 23.10
CA GLU A 430 4.13 -26.89 24.22
C GLU A 430 2.89 -27.55 24.84
N SER A 431 1.84 -26.76 25.13
CA SER A 431 0.56 -27.26 25.64
C SER A 431 -0.06 -28.32 24.72
N LYS A 432 0.04 -28.12 23.40
CA LYS A 432 -0.42 -29.06 22.37
C LYS A 432 0.58 -30.19 22.06
N LYS A 433 1.71 -30.27 22.78
CA LYS A 433 2.79 -31.26 22.59
C LYS A 433 3.32 -31.32 21.16
N ILE A 434 3.38 -30.17 20.49
CA ILE A 434 3.93 -30.05 19.15
C ILE A 434 5.45 -30.00 19.26
N THR A 435 6.12 -31.02 18.72
CA THR A 435 7.59 -31.14 18.75
C THR A 435 8.26 -30.67 17.46
N ASP A 436 7.49 -30.46 16.39
CA ASP A 436 8.00 -30.02 15.08
C ASP A 436 8.29 -28.50 15.08
N PRO A 437 9.56 -28.06 15.00
CA PRO A 437 9.93 -26.65 15.01
C PRO A 437 9.41 -25.88 13.78
N ASP A 438 9.12 -26.57 12.68
CA ASP A 438 8.55 -25.94 11.48
C ASP A 438 7.17 -25.35 11.76
N VAL A 439 6.38 -26.00 12.63
CA VAL A 439 5.04 -25.52 12.98
C VAL A 439 5.12 -24.15 13.64
N LEU A 440 6.04 -24.00 14.62
CA LEU A 440 6.27 -22.73 15.31
C LEU A 440 6.77 -21.65 14.34
N HIS A 441 7.71 -21.99 13.46
CA HIS A 441 8.18 -21.07 12.43
C HIS A 441 7.03 -20.59 11.53
N ILE A 442 6.14 -21.51 11.12
CA ILE A 442 4.98 -21.18 10.30
C ILE A 442 3.97 -20.32 11.07
N TRP A 443 3.68 -20.62 12.33
CA TRP A 443 2.78 -19.79 13.15
C TRP A 443 3.32 -18.37 13.33
N LYS A 444 4.62 -18.22 13.64
CA LYS A 444 5.30 -16.92 13.73
C LYS A 444 5.25 -16.17 12.41
N THR A 445 5.45 -16.86 11.28
CA THR A 445 5.38 -16.28 9.93
C THR A 445 3.96 -15.84 9.55
N ASN A 446 2.97 -16.68 9.83
CA ASN A 446 1.57 -16.44 9.46
C ASN A 446 0.90 -15.39 10.36
N SER A 447 1.42 -15.17 11.57
CA SER A 447 0.86 -14.21 12.53
C SER A 447 1.41 -12.79 12.38
N LEU A 448 2.71 -12.64 12.15
CA LEU A 448 3.37 -11.33 12.13
C LEU A 448 3.73 -10.85 10.71
N PRO A 449 4.73 -11.43 10.00
CA PRO A 449 5.14 -10.89 8.71
C PRO A 449 4.05 -10.98 7.65
N LEU A 450 3.29 -12.07 7.59
CA LEU A 450 2.21 -12.23 6.62
C LEU A 450 1.06 -11.22 6.83
N ARG A 451 0.67 -10.97 8.08
CA ARG A 451 -0.54 -10.19 8.40
C ARG A 451 -0.26 -8.71 8.57
N PHE A 452 0.87 -8.37 9.19
CA PHE A 452 1.24 -6.99 9.47
C PHE A 452 2.24 -6.47 8.44
N TRP A 453 3.44 -7.05 8.36
CA TRP A 453 4.50 -6.47 7.54
C TRP A 453 4.17 -6.46 6.05
N VAL A 454 3.70 -7.57 5.47
CA VAL A 454 3.28 -7.59 4.06
C VAL A 454 2.20 -6.54 3.76
N ASN A 455 1.27 -6.34 4.70
CA ASN A 455 0.23 -5.33 4.52
C ASN A 455 0.81 -3.91 4.50
N ILE A 456 1.78 -3.61 5.36
CA ILE A 456 2.50 -2.33 5.38
C ILE A 456 3.38 -2.15 4.13
N LEU A 457 4.15 -3.17 3.74
CA LEU A 457 5.02 -3.13 2.55
C LEU A 457 4.21 -2.90 1.28
N LYS A 458 3.08 -3.60 1.13
CA LYS A 458 2.21 -3.42 -0.02
C LYS A 458 1.44 -2.12 0.03
N ASN A 459 1.12 -1.59 1.21
CA ASN A 459 0.28 -0.41 1.35
C ASN A 459 0.99 0.73 2.12
N PRO A 460 2.05 1.34 1.56
CA PRO A 460 2.75 2.45 2.22
C PRO A 460 1.86 3.67 2.44
N GLN A 461 0.79 3.83 1.64
CA GLN A 461 -0.23 4.85 1.88
C GLN A 461 -1.00 4.63 3.19
N PHE A 462 -0.91 3.48 3.86
CA PHE A 462 -1.45 3.34 5.21
C PHE A 462 -0.60 4.06 6.25
N VAL A 463 0.68 4.30 5.95
CA VAL A 463 1.66 4.92 6.86
C VAL A 463 1.94 6.36 6.48
N PHE A 464 1.96 6.69 5.19
CA PHE A 464 2.32 8.01 4.68
C PHE A 464 1.18 8.68 3.94
N ASP A 465 1.14 10.01 4.00
CA ASP A 465 0.28 10.82 3.14
C ASP A 465 0.87 10.88 1.73
N MET A 466 0.52 9.86 0.95
CA MET A 466 0.99 9.69 -0.42
C MET A 466 -0.07 8.97 -1.26
N GLU A 467 -0.01 9.21 -2.56
CA GLU A 467 -0.76 8.44 -3.55
C GLU A 467 0.04 7.22 -3.99
N LYS A 468 -0.63 6.07 -4.04
CA LYS A 468 -0.03 4.80 -4.50
C LYS A 468 -0.55 4.51 -5.90
N THR A 469 0.34 4.54 -6.89
CA THR A 469 0.00 4.19 -8.27
C THR A 469 -0.14 2.67 -8.43
N PRO A 470 -0.94 2.19 -9.41
CA PRO A 470 -1.03 0.75 -9.71
C PRO A 470 0.31 0.13 -10.10
N HIS A 471 1.19 0.88 -10.79
CA HIS A 471 2.52 0.40 -11.14
C HIS A 471 3.40 0.22 -9.89
N LEU A 472 3.39 1.19 -8.97
CA LEU A 472 4.09 1.08 -7.70
C LEU A 472 3.56 -0.11 -6.87
N ASP A 473 2.25 -0.39 -6.90
CA ASP A 473 1.68 -1.61 -6.29
C ASP A 473 2.30 -2.89 -6.87
N GLY A 474 2.48 -2.94 -8.19
CA GLY A 474 3.12 -4.06 -8.89
C GLY A 474 4.56 -4.29 -8.41
N CYS A 475 5.35 -3.22 -8.26
CA CYS A 475 6.73 -3.28 -7.76
C CYS A 475 6.79 -3.69 -6.27
N LEU A 476 5.97 -3.07 -5.42
CA LEU A 476 5.90 -3.41 -3.99
C LEU A 476 5.40 -4.84 -3.78
N SER A 477 4.53 -5.36 -4.64
CA SER A 477 4.10 -6.76 -4.61
C SER A 477 5.25 -7.73 -4.89
N VAL A 478 6.17 -7.39 -5.80
CA VAL A 478 7.38 -8.19 -6.06
C VAL A 478 8.29 -8.21 -4.83
N ILE A 479 8.52 -7.05 -4.20
CA ILE A 479 9.32 -6.94 -2.97
C ILE A 479 8.66 -7.68 -1.82
N ALA A 480 7.36 -7.52 -1.61
CA ALA A 480 6.61 -8.22 -0.57
C ALA A 480 6.61 -9.76 -0.78
N GLN A 481 6.62 -10.21 -2.04
CA GLN A 481 6.78 -11.63 -2.35
C GLN A 481 8.18 -12.13 -1.97
N ALA A 482 9.24 -11.40 -2.31
CA ALA A 482 10.60 -11.73 -1.89
C ALA A 482 10.75 -11.70 -0.36
N PHE A 483 10.12 -10.74 0.31
CA PHE A 483 10.03 -10.70 1.77
C PHE A 483 9.43 -11.98 2.32
N MET A 484 8.27 -12.42 1.82
CA MET A 484 7.64 -13.67 2.27
C MET A 484 8.43 -14.93 1.93
N ASP A 485 9.07 -14.98 0.76
CA ASP A 485 9.94 -16.11 0.38
C ASP A 485 11.15 -16.25 1.34
N SER A 486 11.56 -15.16 2.00
CA SER A 486 12.61 -15.15 3.04
C SER A 486 12.18 -15.87 4.32
N PHE A 487 10.88 -16.02 4.57
CA PHE A 487 10.34 -16.81 5.69
C PHE A 487 9.99 -18.24 5.28
N SER A 488 10.17 -18.62 4.00
CA SER A 488 9.81 -19.96 3.54
C SER A 488 10.78 -21.03 4.06
N LEU A 489 10.23 -22.12 4.60
CA LEU A 489 11.01 -23.31 4.98
C LEU A 489 11.42 -24.17 3.78
N VAL A 490 10.74 -24.03 2.64
CA VAL A 490 10.97 -24.84 1.44
C VAL A 490 12.09 -24.25 0.61
N GLU A 491 13.12 -25.04 0.29
CA GLU A 491 14.11 -24.68 -0.71
C GLU A 491 13.47 -24.69 -2.11
N GLN A 492 13.49 -23.54 -2.78
CA GLN A 492 12.91 -23.40 -4.11
C GLN A 492 13.99 -23.67 -5.15
N GLN A 493 13.86 -24.78 -5.89
CA GLN A 493 14.65 -24.97 -7.10
C GLN A 493 14.00 -24.19 -8.24
N LEU A 494 14.56 -23.01 -8.52
CA LEU A 494 14.06 -22.14 -9.58
C LEU A 494 14.70 -22.53 -10.91
N GLY A 495 13.86 -22.88 -11.88
CA GLY A 495 14.25 -23.17 -13.25
C GLY A 495 13.68 -22.17 -14.25
N LYS A 496 13.83 -22.46 -15.54
CA LYS A 496 13.38 -21.60 -16.66
C LYS A 496 11.88 -21.24 -16.68
N HIS A 497 11.04 -21.97 -15.96
CA HIS A 497 9.59 -21.72 -15.88
C HIS A 497 9.16 -21.05 -14.57
N ALA A 498 10.12 -20.67 -13.72
CA ALA A 498 9.80 -19.94 -12.51
C ALA A 498 9.31 -18.52 -12.84
N PRO A 499 8.34 -17.99 -12.08
CA PRO A 499 7.92 -16.60 -12.19
C PRO A 499 9.10 -15.63 -12.08
N THR A 500 9.14 -14.61 -12.94
CA THR A 500 10.25 -13.64 -13.03
C THR A 500 10.51 -12.92 -11.71
N ASN A 501 9.46 -12.57 -10.96
CA ASN A 501 9.58 -11.97 -9.64
C ASN A 501 10.36 -12.84 -8.63
N LYS A 502 10.27 -14.17 -8.73
CA LYS A 502 11.05 -15.09 -7.91
C LYS A 502 12.50 -15.19 -8.38
N LEU A 503 12.71 -15.18 -9.70
CA LEU A 503 14.06 -15.19 -10.28
C LEU A 503 14.87 -13.95 -9.90
N LEU A 504 14.24 -12.77 -9.82
CA LEU A 504 14.89 -11.51 -9.49
C LEU A 504 15.61 -11.49 -8.14
N TYR A 505 15.03 -12.16 -7.13
CA TYR A 505 15.58 -12.20 -5.76
C TYR A 505 16.17 -13.56 -5.38
N ALA A 506 16.19 -14.53 -6.30
CA ALA A 506 16.58 -15.92 -6.04
C ALA A 506 17.91 -16.08 -5.31
N LYS A 507 18.90 -15.23 -5.62
CA LYS A 507 20.24 -15.27 -5.02
C LYS A 507 20.29 -14.69 -3.61
N ASP A 508 19.37 -13.80 -3.26
CA ASP A 508 19.35 -13.10 -1.97
C ASP A 508 18.56 -13.89 -0.92
N ILE A 509 17.50 -14.60 -1.33
CA ILE A 509 16.60 -15.35 -0.45
C ILE A 509 17.34 -16.32 0.50
N PRO A 510 18.34 -17.11 0.08
CA PRO A 510 19.05 -18.01 1.00
C PRO A 510 19.72 -17.28 2.18
N GLN A 511 20.23 -16.07 1.95
CA GLN A 511 20.82 -15.25 3.01
C GLN A 511 19.74 -14.70 3.93
N TYR A 512 18.66 -14.14 3.39
CA TYR A 512 17.55 -13.65 4.21
C TYR A 512 16.90 -14.76 5.05
N LYS A 513 16.78 -15.98 4.53
CA LYS A 513 16.31 -17.15 5.30
C LYS A 513 17.19 -17.45 6.52
N LYS A 514 18.51 -17.27 6.41
CA LYS A 514 19.43 -17.44 7.55
C LYS A 514 19.21 -16.35 8.58
N GLU A 515 19.08 -15.10 8.14
CA GLU A 515 18.82 -13.94 9.02
C GLU A 515 17.49 -14.08 9.76
N VAL A 516 16.42 -14.48 9.07
CA VAL A 516 15.10 -14.73 9.67
C VAL A 516 15.15 -15.85 10.72
N LYS A 517 15.86 -16.95 10.44
CA LYS A 517 16.05 -18.04 11.41
C LYS A 517 16.80 -17.55 12.65
N ALA A 518 17.86 -16.77 12.45
CA ALA A 518 18.62 -16.16 13.54
C ALA A 518 17.76 -15.18 14.35
N TYR A 519 16.91 -14.39 13.70
CA TYR A 519 15.97 -13.49 14.36
C TYR A 519 14.98 -14.25 15.26
N TYR A 520 14.31 -15.29 14.75
CA TYR A 520 13.39 -16.09 15.56
C TYR A 520 14.08 -16.79 16.74
N GLN A 521 15.32 -17.25 16.54
CA GLN A 521 16.12 -17.80 17.62
C GLN A 521 16.44 -16.74 18.68
N LEU A 522 16.88 -15.55 18.27
CA LEU A 522 17.16 -14.44 19.16
C LEU A 522 15.93 -14.05 20.00
N VAL A 523 14.75 -13.88 19.37
CA VAL A 523 13.51 -13.56 20.11
C VAL A 523 13.18 -14.63 21.16
N ARG A 524 13.39 -15.91 20.83
CA ARG A 524 13.16 -17.02 21.75
C ARG A 524 14.12 -16.99 22.94
N GLU A 525 15.39 -16.66 22.72
CA GLU A 525 16.43 -16.62 23.76
C GLU A 525 16.33 -15.40 24.69
N LEU A 526 15.64 -14.34 24.27
CA LEU A 526 15.37 -13.20 25.14
C LEU A 526 14.57 -13.60 26.39
N GLN A 527 14.87 -12.95 27.50
CA GLN A 527 14.11 -13.12 28.74
C GLN A 527 12.63 -12.78 28.50
N GLY A 528 11.74 -13.63 29.01
CA GLY A 528 10.30 -13.41 28.98
C GLY A 528 9.92 -12.15 29.75
N LEU A 529 8.91 -11.44 29.24
CA LEU A 529 8.34 -10.28 29.93
C LEU A 529 7.46 -10.76 31.07
N THR A 530 7.53 -10.07 32.21
CA THR A 530 6.54 -10.29 33.28
C THR A 530 5.19 -9.73 32.87
N ASN A 531 4.11 -10.30 33.40
CA ASN A 531 2.74 -9.79 33.16
C ASN A 531 2.60 -8.31 33.53
N LEU A 532 3.32 -7.85 34.56
CA LEU A 532 3.30 -6.45 34.97
C LEU A 532 3.95 -5.55 33.91
N GLU A 533 5.17 -5.88 33.48
CA GLU A 533 5.88 -5.11 32.44
C GLU A 533 5.11 -5.03 31.13
N PHE A 534 4.48 -6.14 30.74
CA PHE A 534 3.71 -6.17 29.50
C PHE A 534 2.40 -5.38 29.62
N ASN A 535 1.69 -5.49 30.74
CA ASN A 535 0.50 -4.66 30.99
C ASN A 535 0.85 -3.17 31.06
N ASP A 536 1.99 -2.80 31.64
CA ASP A 536 2.46 -1.42 31.64
C ASP A 536 2.72 -0.91 30.22
N PHE A 537 3.32 -1.73 29.36
CA PHE A 537 3.47 -1.43 27.93
C PHE A 537 2.10 -1.20 27.27
N LEU A 538 1.14 -2.11 27.46
CA LEU A 538 -0.20 -2.00 26.88
C LEU A 538 -0.95 -0.76 27.39
N HIS A 539 -0.85 -0.43 28.67
CA HIS A 539 -1.44 0.79 29.21
C HIS A 539 -0.80 2.06 28.63
N GLN A 540 0.52 2.06 28.39
CA GLN A 540 1.20 3.17 27.74
C GLN A 540 0.72 3.35 26.28
N GLU A 541 0.60 2.26 25.52
CA GLU A 541 0.08 2.31 24.14
C GLU A 541 -1.38 2.78 24.09
N ALA A 542 -2.24 2.28 25.00
CA ALA A 542 -3.62 2.73 25.12
C ALA A 542 -3.70 4.23 25.45
N LYS A 543 -2.86 4.70 26.38
CA LYS A 543 -2.82 6.11 26.80
C LYS A 543 -2.31 7.04 25.71
N LYS A 544 -1.30 6.64 24.93
CA LYS A 544 -0.76 7.43 23.78
C LYS A 544 -1.84 7.78 22.76
N HIS A 545 -2.86 6.94 22.65
CA HIS A 545 -3.88 7.01 21.62
C HIS A 545 -5.30 7.19 22.19
N GLY A 546 -5.40 7.54 23.48
CA GLY A 546 -6.68 7.79 24.14
C GLY A 546 -7.45 8.92 23.47
N ASN A 547 -8.76 8.72 23.29
CA ASN A 547 -9.69 9.68 22.66
C ASN A 547 -9.43 9.96 21.16
N GLU A 548 -8.68 9.10 20.46
CA GLU A 548 -8.50 9.18 19.00
C GLU A 548 -9.72 8.66 18.23
N PHE A 549 -10.46 7.70 18.80
CA PHE A 549 -11.63 7.09 18.17
C PHE A 549 -12.93 7.41 18.90
N ASN A 550 -14.04 7.41 18.16
CA ASN A 550 -15.38 7.49 18.72
C ASN A 550 -15.87 6.08 19.13
N GLU A 551 -15.61 5.68 20.38
CA GLU A 551 -16.04 4.39 20.93
C GLU A 551 -17.56 4.19 20.86
N SER A 552 -18.34 5.25 21.14
CA SER A 552 -19.80 5.24 21.04
C SER A 552 -20.28 4.89 19.63
N ALA A 553 -19.61 5.39 18.59
CA ALA A 553 -19.89 5.02 17.21
C ALA A 553 -19.59 3.55 16.92
N ALA A 554 -18.48 3.01 17.44
CA ALA A 554 -18.17 1.59 17.28
C ALA A 554 -19.20 0.69 17.98
N LEU A 555 -19.59 1.04 19.21
CA LEU A 555 -20.60 0.31 19.99
C LEU A 555 -21.97 0.29 19.29
N ARG A 556 -22.39 1.39 18.66
CA ARG A 556 -23.62 1.42 17.85
C ARG A 556 -23.56 0.45 16.65
N GLU A 557 -22.42 0.35 15.99
CA GLU A 557 -22.27 -0.59 14.88
C GLU A 557 -22.20 -2.04 15.36
N ILE A 558 -21.56 -2.31 16.52
CA ILE A 558 -21.57 -3.63 17.16
C ILE A 558 -23.00 -4.05 17.52
N TYR A 559 -23.79 -3.13 18.06
CA TYR A 559 -25.19 -3.40 18.43
C TYR A 559 -26.02 -3.91 17.25
N LYS A 560 -25.77 -3.45 16.01
CA LYS A 560 -26.50 -3.96 14.83
C LYS A 560 -26.30 -5.46 14.62
N TYR A 561 -25.11 -5.98 14.93
CA TYR A 561 -24.84 -7.41 14.87
C TYR A 561 -25.50 -8.15 16.04
N LEU A 562 -25.47 -7.57 17.24
CA LEU A 562 -26.17 -8.10 18.41
C LEU A 562 -27.67 -8.23 18.15
N GLU A 563 -28.31 -7.18 17.64
CA GLU A 563 -29.73 -7.16 17.30
C GLU A 563 -30.07 -8.20 16.23
N ARG A 564 -29.25 -8.28 15.17
CA ARG A 564 -29.47 -9.19 14.05
C ARG A 564 -29.40 -10.66 14.43
N TYR A 565 -28.53 -11.02 15.38
CA TYR A 565 -28.27 -12.40 15.79
C TYR A 565 -28.64 -12.67 17.25
N PHE A 566 -29.59 -11.89 17.78
CA PHE A 566 -29.95 -11.92 19.20
C PHE A 566 -30.46 -13.28 19.66
N ASN A 567 -31.32 -13.93 18.88
CA ASN A 567 -31.92 -15.22 19.27
C ASN A 567 -30.85 -16.32 19.36
N GLN A 568 -29.96 -16.40 18.38
CA GLN A 568 -28.84 -17.34 18.37
C GLN A 568 -27.88 -17.07 19.53
N LEU A 569 -27.69 -15.81 19.89
CA LEU A 569 -26.86 -15.43 21.03
C LEU A 569 -27.47 -15.88 22.36
N GLN A 570 -28.79 -15.73 22.53
CA GLN A 570 -29.48 -16.22 23.75
C GLN A 570 -29.35 -17.74 23.89
N GLU A 571 -29.59 -18.49 22.81
CA GLU A 571 -29.39 -19.94 22.78
C GLU A 571 -27.95 -20.33 23.15
N LYS A 572 -26.95 -19.61 22.63
CA LYS A 572 -25.54 -19.85 22.95
C LYS A 572 -25.20 -19.54 24.41
N LEU A 573 -25.76 -18.47 24.96
CA LEU A 573 -25.56 -18.09 26.37
C LEU A 573 -26.20 -19.13 27.31
N GLU A 574 -27.37 -19.67 26.96
CA GLU A 574 -27.99 -20.78 27.69
C GLU A 574 -27.13 -22.04 27.65
N GLN A 575 -26.60 -22.42 26.47
CA GLN A 575 -25.69 -23.56 26.31
C GLN A 575 -24.40 -23.41 27.14
N ASN A 576 -23.87 -22.19 27.22
CA ASN A 576 -22.66 -21.87 27.97
C ASN A 576 -22.93 -21.63 29.47
N SER A 577 -24.12 -21.97 29.98
CA SER A 577 -24.51 -21.82 31.39
C SER A 577 -24.33 -20.38 31.91
N ALA A 578 -24.62 -19.37 31.08
CA ALA A 578 -24.59 -17.97 31.49
C ALA A 578 -25.54 -17.72 32.67
N SER A 579 -25.15 -16.84 33.59
CA SER A 579 -26.01 -16.48 34.71
C SER A 579 -27.30 -15.83 34.23
N GLY A 580 -28.41 -16.04 34.96
CA GLY A 580 -29.68 -15.35 34.67
C GLY A 580 -29.54 -13.82 34.71
N GLU A 581 -28.60 -13.31 35.52
CA GLU A 581 -28.25 -11.89 35.53
C GLU A 581 -27.66 -11.43 34.19
N LEU A 582 -26.72 -12.19 33.59
CA LEU A 582 -26.11 -11.84 32.31
C LEU A 582 -27.15 -11.84 31.19
N GLN A 583 -28.04 -12.84 31.16
CA GLN A 583 -29.13 -12.89 30.19
C GLN A 583 -30.07 -11.68 30.32
N GLN A 584 -30.40 -11.28 31.56
CA GLN A 584 -31.20 -10.09 31.83
C GLN A 584 -30.48 -8.80 31.41
N GLN A 585 -29.17 -8.70 31.61
CA GLN A 585 -28.36 -7.56 31.17
C GLN A 585 -28.37 -7.43 29.63
N VAL A 586 -28.24 -8.55 28.91
CA VAL A 586 -28.32 -8.58 27.44
C VAL A 586 -29.69 -8.11 26.95
N GLN A 587 -30.78 -8.57 27.58
CA GLN A 587 -32.13 -8.10 27.27
C GLN A 587 -32.33 -6.62 27.58
N ASN A 588 -31.83 -6.14 28.72
CA ASN A 588 -31.90 -4.72 29.09
C ASN A 588 -31.19 -3.83 28.08
N VAL A 589 -29.98 -4.20 27.64
CA VAL A 589 -29.26 -3.46 26.59
C VAL A 589 -30.06 -3.43 25.29
N ARG A 590 -30.66 -4.55 24.89
CA ARG A 590 -31.54 -4.58 23.71
C ARG A 590 -32.70 -3.58 23.85
N GLN A 591 -33.40 -3.60 24.97
CA GLN A 591 -34.55 -2.73 25.22
C GLN A 591 -34.16 -1.24 25.24
N GLN A 592 -33.00 -0.90 25.82
CA GLN A 592 -32.49 0.48 25.83
C GLN A 592 -32.25 1.03 24.42
N PHE A 593 -31.69 0.21 23.52
CA PHE A 593 -31.49 0.60 22.12
C PHE A 593 -32.78 0.60 21.29
N GLU A 594 -33.74 -0.28 21.58
CA GLU A 594 -35.07 -0.26 20.94
C GLU A 594 -35.85 1.01 21.31
N ASN A 595 -35.81 1.41 22.59
CA ASN A 595 -36.45 2.64 23.08
C ASN A 595 -35.88 3.90 22.38
N LEU A 596 -34.62 3.87 21.96
CA LEU A 596 -34.03 4.97 21.18
C LEU A 596 -34.58 5.06 19.76
N LYS A 597 -34.98 3.93 19.15
CA LYS A 597 -35.62 3.90 17.83
C LYS A 597 -37.07 4.38 17.89
N SER A 598 -37.79 4.11 18.98
CA SER A 598 -39.17 4.58 19.16
C SER A 598 -39.24 6.09 19.43
N CYS A 599 -38.25 6.67 20.12
CA CYS A 599 -38.20 8.11 20.40
C CYS A 599 -37.83 8.98 19.17
N SER A 600 -37.48 8.41 18.02
CA SER A 600 -37.19 9.19 16.79
C SER A 600 -38.43 9.48 15.93
N TRP A 601 -39.62 9.06 16.36
CA TRP A 601 -40.90 9.18 15.64
C TRP A 601 -41.92 10.12 16.31
N GLU A 602 -41.48 10.97 17.26
CA GLU A 602 -42.31 12.01 17.88
C GLU A 602 -41.83 13.42 17.52
#